data_AF-A0A6J6QQG3-F1
#
_entry.id   AF-A0A6J6QQG3-F1
#
_cell.length_a   1.000
_cell.length_b   1.000
_cell.length_c   1.000
_cell.angle_alpha   90.00
_cell.angle_beta   90.00
_cell.angle_gamma   90.00
#
_symmetry.space_group_name_H-M   'P 1'
#
loop_
_entity.id
_entity.type
_entity.pdbx_description
1 polymer ?
#
loop_
_entity_poly.entity_id
_entity_poly.type
_entity_poly.pdbx_seq_one_letter_code
_entity_poly.pdbx_strand_id
1 'polypeptide(L)' 'MAQRLAAGVKEIPGVTITRPTQANAVFAQLQSASIPRLQAHTPFYVWNEAQSEVRWVCSWDTTETDLEEFTTALKTELN' A
#
# COMPACT_ATOMS: atom_id res chain seq x y z
N MET A 1 -12.05 5.86 -1.72
CA MET A 1 -11.25 4.90 -0.94
C MET A 1 -9.75 5.06 -1.16
N ALA A 2 -9.23 4.99 -2.39
CA ALA A 2 -7.78 5.13 -2.65
C ALA A 2 -7.13 6.41 -2.09
N GLN A 3 -7.81 7.57 -2.14
CA GLN A 3 -7.30 8.80 -1.51
C GLN A 3 -7.17 8.68 0.01
N ARG A 4 -8.09 7.95 0.67
CA ARG A 4 -8.03 7.70 2.12
C ARG A 4 -6.89 6.74 2.46
N LEU A 5 -6.70 5.69 1.66
CA LEU A 5 -5.53 4.82 1.76
C LEU A 5 -4.23 5.64 1.62
N ALA A 6 -4.10 6.44 0.57
CA ALA A 6 -2.95 7.32 0.35
C ALA A 6 -2.70 8.28 1.54
N ALA A 7 -3.76 8.85 2.10
CA ALA A 7 -3.67 9.73 3.26
C ALA A 7 -3.20 9.00 4.53
N GLY A 8 -3.60 7.74 4.75
CA GLY A 8 -3.19 6.96 5.92
C GLY A 8 -1.76 6.40 5.80
N VAL A 9 -1.39 5.91 4.61
CA VAL A 9 -0.09 5.26 4.41
C VAL A 9 1.07 6.23 4.25
N LYS A 10 0.83 7.48 3.82
CA LYS A 10 1.89 8.50 3.69
C LYS A 10 2.58 8.84 5.02
N GLU A 11 1.92 8.55 6.14
CA GLU A 11 2.43 8.84 7.49
C GLU A 11 3.25 7.68 8.06
N ILE A 12 3.29 6.53 7.36
CA ILE A 12 4.01 5.34 7.80
C ILE A 12 5.47 5.43 7.33
N PRO A 13 6.45 5.38 8.25
CA PRO A 13 7.86 5.27 7.87
C PRO A 13 8.11 4.07 6.96
N GLY A 14 8.92 4.26 5.91
CA GLY A 14 9.20 3.21 4.93
C GLY A 14 8.18 3.09 3.78
N VAL A 15 7.11 3.90 3.79
CA VAL A 15 6.21 4.07 2.65
C VAL A 15 6.49 5.39 1.94
N THR A 16 6.73 5.35 0.63
CA THR A 16 6.84 6.56 -0.20
C THR A 16 5.85 6.51 -1.34
N ILE A 17 4.88 7.43 -1.38
CA ILE A 17 3.95 7.54 -2.50
C ILE A 17 4.69 8.10 -3.71
N THR A 18 4.73 7.33 -4.80
CA THR A 18 5.52 7.63 -6.00
C THR A 18 4.74 8.38 -7.07
N ARG A 19 3.39 8.33 -7.01
CA ARG A 19 2.50 8.92 -8.02
C ARG A 19 1.28 9.59 -7.40
N PRO A 20 0.74 10.66 -8.02
CA PRO A 20 -0.52 11.25 -7.60
C PRO A 20 -1.66 10.23 -7.61
N THR A 21 -2.43 10.14 -6.52
CA THR A 21 -3.60 9.27 -6.43
C THR A 21 -4.81 9.92 -7.12
N GLN A 22 -4.99 9.67 -8.41
CA GLN A 22 -6.02 10.29 -9.25
C GLN A 22 -7.25 9.41 -9.51
N ALA A 23 -7.15 8.10 -9.24
CA ALA A 23 -8.20 7.13 -9.50
C ALA A 23 -8.36 6.20 -8.28
N ASN A 24 -8.56 4.91 -8.51
CA ASN A 24 -8.72 3.91 -7.47
C ASN A 24 -7.42 3.18 -7.09
N ALA A 25 -6.28 3.60 -7.65
CA ALA A 25 -4.97 2.99 -7.38
C ALA A 25 -4.03 3.93 -6.64
N VAL A 26 -3.27 3.37 -5.69
CA VAL A 26 -2.17 4.02 -4.98
C VAL A 26 -0.87 3.31 -5.38
N PHE A 27 0.12 4.10 -5.75
CA PHE A 27 1.46 3.61 -6.06
C PHE A 27 2.41 4.03 -4.96
N ALA A 28 3.12 3.06 -4.40
CA ALA A 28 4.02 3.29 -3.29
C ALA A 28 5.31 2.49 -3.49
N GLN A 29 6.42 3.06 -3.08
CA GLN A 29 7.69 2.37 -2.93
C GLN A 29 7.82 1.86 -1.49
N LEU A 30 8.27 0.60 -1.37
CA LEU A 30 8.54 -0.08 -0.11
C LEU A 30 9.94 -0.71 -0.13
N GLN A 31 10.41 -1.17 1.02
CA GLN A 31 11.56 -2.08 1.08
C GLN A 31 11.20 -3.42 0.42
N SER A 32 12.02 -3.90 -0.51
CA SER A 32 11.76 -5.16 -1.23
C SER A 32 11.51 -6.36 -0.31
N ALA A 33 12.21 -6.41 0.82
CA ALA A 33 12.09 -7.49 1.80
C ALA A 33 10.72 -7.55 2.50
N SER A 34 9.99 -6.43 2.61
CA SER A 34 8.67 -6.41 3.27
C SER A 34 7.52 -6.78 2.34
N ILE A 35 7.72 -6.65 1.02
CA ILE A 35 6.67 -6.91 0.02
C ILE A 35 6.06 -8.31 0.15
N PRO A 36 6.84 -9.42 0.21
CA PRO A 36 6.25 -10.76 0.33
C PRO A 36 5.46 -10.96 1.63
N ARG A 37 5.90 -10.33 2.73
CA ARG A 37 5.21 -10.41 4.02
C ARG A 37 3.88 -9.67 3.96
N LEU A 38 3.87 -8.47 3.39
CA LEU A 38 2.66 -7.70 3.18
C LEU A 38 1.68 -8.40 2.23
N GLN A 39 2.18 -9.06 1.19
CA GLN A 39 1.35 -9.85 0.26
C GLN A 39 0.66 -11.05 0.93
N ALA A 40 1.22 -11.58 2.03
CA ALA A 40 0.59 -12.62 2.82
C ALA A 40 -0.64 -12.11 3.60
N HIS A 41 -0.70 -10.80 3.92
CA HIS A 41 -1.85 -10.17 4.56
C HIS A 41 -2.89 -9.71 3.53
N THR A 42 -2.45 -9.11 2.44
CA THR A 42 -3.35 -8.55 1.42
C THR A 42 -2.72 -8.71 0.04
N PRO A 43 -3.39 -9.34 -0.93
CA PRO A 43 -2.83 -9.53 -2.26
C PRO A 43 -2.72 -8.20 -3.00
N PHE A 44 -1.53 -7.91 -3.52
CA PHE A 44 -1.28 -6.78 -4.42
C PHE A 44 -0.13 -7.09 -5.37
N TYR A 45 0.09 -6.21 -6.36
CA TYR A 45 1.11 -6.40 -7.38
C TYR A 45 2.30 -5.46 -7.18
N VAL A 46 3.49 -5.97 -7.46
CA VAL A 46 4.66 -5.13 -7.74
C VAL A 46 4.48 -4.55 -9.15
N TRP A 47 4.49 -3.23 -9.25
CA TRP A 47 4.35 -2.51 -10.51
C TRP A 47 5.69 -2.26 -11.19
N ASN A 48 6.74 -1.98 -10.41
CA ASN A 48 8.10 -1.82 -10.89
C ASN A 48 9.08 -2.48 -9.91
N GLU A 49 9.61 -3.64 -10.30
CA GLU A 49 10.53 -4.43 -9.48
C GLU A 49 11.84 -3.69 -9.20
N ALA A 50 12.40 -2.99 -10.19
CA ALA A 50 13.66 -2.25 -10.05
C ALA A 50 13.58 -1.13 -8.99
N GLN A 51 12.38 -0.61 -8.75
CA GLN A 51 12.13 0.41 -7.74
C GLN A 51 11.39 -0.11 -6.51
N SER A 52 11.06 -1.41 -6.46
CA SER A 52 10.15 -1.95 -5.42
C SER A 52 8.86 -1.13 -5.29
N GLU A 53 8.34 -0.65 -6.42
CA GLU A 53 7.08 0.10 -6.51
C GLU A 53 5.93 -0.91 -6.56
N VAL A 54 4.98 -0.78 -5.65
CA VAL A 54 3.77 -1.61 -5.56
C VAL A 54 2.56 -0.81 -6.00
N ARG A 55 1.52 -1.52 -6.46
CA ARG A 55 0.23 -0.95 -6.85
C ARG A 55 -0.87 -1.56 -5.99
N TRP A 56 -1.43 -0.73 -5.11
CA TRP A 56 -2.62 -1.06 -4.35
C TRP A 56 -3.85 -0.53 -5.07
N VAL A 57 -4.89 -1.35 -5.20
CA VAL A 57 -6.11 -0.99 -5.91
C VAL A 57 -7.26 -1.14 -4.94
N CYS A 58 -8.04 -0.08 -4.75
CA CYS A 58 -9.32 -0.17 -4.07
C CYS A 58 -10.41 -0.50 -5.10
N SER A 59 -11.20 -1.53 -4.83
CA SER A 59 -12.40 -1.86 -5.59
C SER A 59 -13.61 -1.12 -5.00
N TRP A 60 -14.79 -1.40 -5.55
CA TRP A 60 -16.06 -0.91 -5.01
C TRP A 60 -16.40 -1.52 -3.65
N ASP A 61 -15.89 -2.73 -3.38
CA ASP A 61 -16.08 -3.47 -2.12
C ASP A 61 -15.12 -3.05 -0.99
N THR A 62 -14.06 -2.27 -1.31
CA THR A 62 -13.07 -1.91 -0.29
C THR A 62 -13.70 -1.05 0.79
N THR A 63 -13.68 -1.55 2.03
CA THR A 63 -14.24 -0.92 3.21
C THR A 63 -13.19 -0.11 3.98
N GLU A 64 -13.64 0.65 4.98
CA GLU A 64 -12.71 1.38 5.87
C GLU A 64 -11.92 0.42 6.75
N THR A 65 -12.54 -0.67 7.20
CA THR A 65 -11.88 -1.71 7.99
C THR A 65 -10.75 -2.37 7.21
N ASP A 66 -10.94 -2.67 5.92
CA ASP A 66 -9.85 -3.19 5.07
C ASP A 66 -8.65 -2.24 5.03
N LEU A 67 -8.90 -0.92 4.98
CA LEU A 67 -7.83 0.06 5.01
C LEU A 67 -7.11 0.10 6.37
N GLU A 68 -7.84 0.00 7.47
CA GLU A 68 -7.29 0.00 8.83
C GLU A 68 -6.44 -1.25 9.09
N GLU A 69 -6.93 -2.42 8.68
CA GLU A 69 -6.21 -3.69 8.76
C GLU A 69 -4.92 -3.64 7.91
N PHE A 70 -5.02 -3.17 6.67
CA PHE A 70 -3.86 -3.04 5.79
C PHE A 70 -2.83 -2.03 6.30
N THR A 71 -3.28 -0.87 6.81
CA THR A 71 -2.42 0.16 7.43
C THR A 71 -1.72 -0.40 8.68
N THR A 72 -2.41 -1.24 9.45
CA THR A 72 -1.83 -1.92 10.62
C THR A 72 -0.77 -2.93 10.21
N ALA A 73 -1.03 -3.75 9.18
CA ALA A 73 -0.04 -4.69 8.64
C ALA A 73 1.21 -3.95 8.14
N LEU A 74 1.04 -2.82 7.44
CA LEU A 74 2.16 -1.96 7.02
C LEU A 74 3.00 -1.49 8.21
N LYS A 75 2.37 -1.01 9.28
CA LYS A 75 3.11 -0.57 10.48
C LYS A 75 3.85 -1.72 11.16
N THR A 76 3.29 -2.93 11.18
CA THR A 76 3.95 -4.09 11.80
C THR A 76 5.14 -4.57 10.96
N GLU A 77 4.98 -4.66 9.64
CA GLU A 77 5.98 -5.30 8.76
C GLU A 77 7.11 -4.38 8.29
N LEU A 78 6.97 -3.06 8.50
CA LEU A 78 7.95 -2.03 8.15
C LEU A 78 8.75 -1.51 9.35
N ASN A 79 8.50 -2.02 10.56
CA ASN A 79 9.29 -1.71 11.76
C ASN A 79 10.65 -2.43 11.78
#